data_AF-A0A556SWS0-F1
#
_entry.id   AF-A0A556SWS0-F1
#
_cell.length_a   1.000
_cell.length_b   1.000
_cell.length_c   1.000
_cell.angle_alpha   90.00
_cell.angle_beta   90.00
_cell.angle_gamma   90.00
#
_symmetry.space_group_name_H-M   'P 1'
#
loop_
_entity.id
_entity.type
_entity.pdbx_description
1 polymer ?
#
loop_
_entity_poly.entity_id
_entity_poly.type
_entity_poly.pdbx_seq_one_letter_code
_entity_poly.pdbx_strand_id
1 'polypeptide(L)'
;MKVEIVLFPMTYLAIIEHYGAPKLEHESVNKLIKWRQENQLLDDKYRNYGIHYTNPKTTPPEKHHVDFGTLLMNLLLKTFME
;
A
#
# COMPACT_ATOMS: atom_id res chain seq x y z
N MET A 1 3.65 24.83 -8.51
CA MET A 1 3.05 23.49 -8.69
C MET A 1 1.64 23.69 -9.21
N LYS A 2 1.26 23.06 -10.33
CA LYS A 2 -0.14 23.05 -10.81
C LYS A 2 -0.86 21.89 -10.11
N VAL A 3 -2.04 22.15 -9.55
CA VAL A 3 -2.86 21.17 -8.83
C VAL A 3 -4.20 21.07 -9.53
N GLU A 4 -4.67 19.86 -9.79
CA GLU A 4 -5.92 19.58 -10.48
C GLU A 4 -6.79 18.65 -9.62
N ILE A 5 -8.10 18.90 -9.63
CA ILE A 5 -9.09 18.03 -8.99
C ILE A 5 -9.48 16.97 -10.03
N VAL A 6 -9.38 15.70 -9.65
CA VAL A 6 -9.70 14.55 -10.51
C VAL A 6 -10.71 13.63 -9.84
N LEU A 7 -11.49 12.91 -10.65
CA LEU A 7 -12.29 11.79 -10.17
C LEU A 7 -11.38 10.58 -9.95
N PHE A 8 -11.32 10.09 -8.72
CA PHE A 8 -10.58 8.88 -8.37
C PHE A 8 -11.55 7.71 -8.17
N PRO A 9 -11.52 6.66 -9.02
CA PRO A 9 -12.46 5.56 -8.92
C PRO A 9 -12.18 4.68 -7.70
N MET A 10 -13.20 3.95 -7.24
CA MET A 10 -13.01 2.89 -6.25
C MET A 10 -11.93 1.91 -6.73
N THR A 11 -10.95 1.67 -5.87
CA THR A 11 -9.74 0.91 -6.20
C THR A 11 -9.49 -0.13 -5.12
N TYR A 12 -9.50 -1.40 -5.49
CA TYR A 12 -9.16 -2.50 -4.58
C TYR A 12 -7.64 -2.67 -4.50
N LEU A 13 -7.14 -2.80 -3.28
CA LEU A 13 -5.72 -2.93 -2.99
C LEU A 13 -5.46 -4.18 -2.15
N ALA A 14 -4.37 -4.89 -2.43
CA ALA A 14 -3.73 -5.73 -1.42
C ALA A 14 -2.88 -4.83 -0.54
N ILE A 15 -3.13 -4.86 0.77
CA ILE A 15 -2.54 -3.96 1.76
C ILE A 15 -1.58 -4.71 2.68
N ILE A 16 -0.48 -4.05 3.04
CA ILE A 16 0.26 -4.34 4.28
C ILE A 16 0.24 -3.10 5.16
N GLU A 17 -0.20 -3.27 6.41
CA GLU A 17 -0.17 -2.21 7.41
C GLU A 17 1.25 -2.09 7.99
N HIS A 18 1.68 -0.87 8.27
CA HIS A 18 2.89 -0.59 9.02
C HIS A 18 2.55 0.20 10.27
N TYR A 19 2.80 -0.41 11.43
CA TYR A 19 2.84 0.26 12.72
C TYR A 19 4.26 0.29 13.24
N GLY A 20 4.71 1.44 13.73
CA GLY A 20 6.03 1.61 14.32
C GLY A 20 6.88 2.66 13.62
N ALA A 21 8.17 2.69 13.96
CA ALA A 21 9.02 3.81 13.61
C ALA A 21 9.10 4.02 12.08
N PRO A 22 8.93 5.26 11.56
CA PRO A 22 8.92 5.55 10.11
C PRO A 22 10.15 5.04 9.35
N LYS A 23 11.31 4.97 10.02
CA LYS A 23 12.55 4.41 9.45
C LYS A 23 12.45 2.93 9.06
N LEU A 24 11.46 2.21 9.59
CA LEU A 24 11.21 0.78 9.36
C LEU A 24 10.11 0.54 8.31
N GLU A 25 9.52 1.58 7.71
CA GLU A 25 8.50 1.45 6.66
C GLU A 25 8.98 0.55 5.51
N HIS A 26 10.26 0.67 5.14
CA HIS A 26 10.88 -0.12 4.10
C HIS A 26 10.81 -1.63 4.35
N GLU A 27 10.78 -2.07 5.62
CA GLU A 27 10.64 -3.49 5.95
C GLU A 27 9.25 -4.02 5.58
N SER A 28 8.20 -3.23 5.83
CA SER A 28 6.83 -3.55 5.39
C SER A 28 6.74 -3.55 3.86
N VAL A 29 7.34 -2.57 3.20
CA VAL A 29 7.37 -2.51 1.72
C VAL A 29 8.07 -3.75 1.14
N ASN A 30 9.20 -4.18 1.71
CA ASN A 30 9.91 -5.38 1.26
C ASN A 30 9.07 -6.65 1.39
N LYS A 31 8.25 -6.78 2.43
CA LYS A 31 7.30 -7.89 2.58
C LYS A 31 6.24 -7.88 1.48
N LEU A 32 5.69 -6.70 1.13
CA LEU A 32 4.74 -6.56 0.03
C LEU A 32 5.37 -6.90 -1.32
N ILE A 33 6.62 -6.46 -1.57
CA ILE A 33 7.37 -6.80 -2.79
C ILE A 33 7.56 -8.32 -2.89
N LYS A 34 7.98 -8.96 -1.80
CA LYS A 34 8.15 -10.41 -1.76
C LYS A 34 6.84 -11.14 -2.05
N TRP A 35 5.74 -10.73 -1.41
CA TRP A 35 4.42 -11.30 -1.68
C TRP A 35 4.01 -11.12 -3.15
N ARG A 36 4.26 -9.95 -3.76
CA ARG A 36 3.99 -9.72 -5.18
C ARG A 36 4.79 -10.65 -6.09
N GLN A 37 6.07 -10.88 -5.77
CA GLN A 37 6.92 -11.82 -6.51
C GLN A 37 6.39 -13.25 -6.45
N GLU A 38 6.01 -13.70 -5.26
CA GLU A 38 5.44 -15.04 -5.04
C GLU A 38 4.11 -15.25 -5.78
N ASN A 39 3.32 -14.18 -5.94
CA ASN A 39 2.03 -14.20 -6.64
C ASN A 39 2.11 -13.78 -8.13
N GLN A 40 3.32 -13.61 -8.68
CA GLN A 40 3.54 -13.21 -10.08
C GLN A 40 2.87 -11.88 -10.47
N LEU A 41 2.75 -10.95 -9.52
CA LEU A 41 2.14 -9.62 -9.68
C LEU A 41 3.20 -8.55 -10.00
N LEU A 42 3.98 -8.80 -11.05
CA LEU A 42 5.19 -8.03 -11.38
C LEU A 42 5.03 -7.03 -12.54
N ASP A 43 3.84 -6.92 -13.11
CA ASP A 43 3.55 -6.00 -14.21
C ASP A 43 3.48 -4.54 -13.72
N ASP A 44 4.05 -3.61 -14.48
CA ASP A 44 4.07 -2.17 -14.16
C ASP A 44 2.67 -1.53 -14.15
N LYS A 45 1.65 -2.22 -14.69
CA LYS A 45 0.25 -1.80 -14.55
C LYS A 45 -0.23 -1.76 -13.09
N TYR A 46 0.44 -2.46 -12.18
CA TYR A 46 0.08 -2.49 -10.76
C TYR A 46 0.57 -1.22 -10.06
N ARG A 47 -0.33 -0.24 -9.98
CA ARG A 47 -0.09 1.01 -9.23
C ARG A 47 0.12 0.69 -7.75
N ASN A 48 1.03 1.41 -7.12
CA ASN A 48 1.32 1.30 -5.69
C ASN A 48 0.90 2.58 -4.97
N TYR A 49 0.43 2.44 -3.74
CA TYR A 49 -0.14 3.52 -2.95
C TYR A 49 0.45 3.50 -1.54
N GLY A 50 0.72 4.68 -1.00
CA GLY A 50 1.00 4.89 0.43
C GLY A 50 -0.14 5.70 1.04
N ILE A 51 -0.77 5.18 2.09
CA ILE A 51 -1.89 5.82 2.79
C ILE A 51 -1.40 6.17 4.19
N HIS A 52 -1.04 7.42 4.39
CA HIS A 52 -0.47 7.92 5.65
C HIS A 52 -1.59 8.40 6.57
N TYR A 53 -1.79 7.71 7.70
CA TYR A 53 -2.79 8.09 8.70
C TYR A 53 -2.24 9.05 9.75
N THR A 54 -0.93 9.01 9.97
CA THR A 54 -0.24 9.82 10.96
C THR A 54 0.86 10.66 10.31
N ASN A 55 1.10 11.85 10.87
CA ASN A 55 2.26 12.65 10.50
C ASN A 55 3.50 12.15 11.27
N PRO A 56 4.52 11.57 10.61
CA PRO A 56 5.69 11.02 11.28
C PRO A 56 6.54 12.10 12.00
N LYS A 57 6.35 13.39 11.69
CA LYS A 57 7.06 14.49 12.36
C LYS A 57 6.50 14.82 13.74
N THR A 58 5.26 14.43 14.03
CA THR A 58 4.55 14.80 15.26
C THR A 58 4.04 13.59 16.04
N THR A 59 4.09 12.40 15.45
CA THR A 59 3.57 11.17 16.05
C THR A 59 4.72 10.40 16.70
N PRO A 60 4.55 9.91 17.95
CA PRO A 60 5.53 9.02 18.56
C PRO A 60 5.80 7.80 17.66
N PRO A 61 7.06 7.34 17.53
CA PRO A 61 7.41 6.26 16.60
C PRO A 61 6.54 5.01 16.74
N GLU A 62 6.21 4.60 17.96
CA GLU A 62 5.38 3.44 18.27
C GLU A 62 3.90 3.60 17.87
N LYS A 63 3.45 4.82 17.56
CA LYS A 63 2.09 5.13 17.13
C LYS A 63 2.00 5.52 15.66
N HIS A 64 3.12 5.59 14.95
CA HIS A 64 3.10 5.90 13.53
C HIS A 64 2.44 4.77 12.74
N HIS A 65 1.56 5.14 11.82
CA HIS A 65 0.72 4.25 11.05
C HIS A 65 0.64 4.69 9.58
N VAL A 66 0.96 3.76 8.68
CA VAL A 66 0.86 3.92 7.23
C VAL A 66 0.53 2.57 6.59
N ASP A 67 -0.33 2.58 5.59
CA ASP A 67 -0.57 1.41 4.75
C ASP A 67 0.20 1.53 3.44
N PHE A 68 0.74 0.40 2.99
CA PHE A 68 1.27 0.25 1.64
C PHE A 68 0.39 -0.72 0.86
N GLY A 69 -0.05 -0.28 -0.31
CA GLY A 69 -0.97 -1.02 -1.15
C GLY A 69 -0.47 -1.21 -2.57
N THR A 70 -0.84 -2.33 -3.17
CA THR A 70 -0.71 -2.54 -4.62
C THR A 70 -2.07 -2.86 -5.22
N LEU A 71 -2.32 -2.38 -6.43
CA LEU A 71 -3.58 -2.60 -7.14
C LEU A 71 -3.88 -4.10 -7.28
N LEU A 72 -5.07 -4.51 -6.86
CA LEU A 72 -5.55 -5.87 -7.06
C LEU A 72 -6.58 -5.89 -8.19
N MET A 73 -6.31 -6.67 -9.24
CA MET A 73 -7.20 -6.79 -10.39
C MET A 73 -8.33 -7.78 -10.09
N ASN A 74 -9.53 -7.51 -10.62
CA ASN A 74 -10.77 -8.24 -10.37
C ASN A 74 -10.67 -9.78 -10.50
N LEU A 75 -9.72 -10.32 -11.27
CA LEU A 75 -9.53 -11.77 -11.39
C LEU A 75 -9.09 -12.41 -10.06
N LEU A 76 -8.34 -11.69 -9.23
CA LEU A 76 -7.82 -12.17 -7.95
C LEU A 76 -8.82 -11.99 -6.80
N LEU A 77 -9.80 -11.07 -6.93
CA LEU A 77 -10.85 -10.88 -5.92
C LEU A 77 -11.76 -12.11 -5.79
N LYS A 78 -11.97 -12.85 -6.88
CA LYS A 78 -12.78 -14.08 -6.86
C LYS A 78 -12.15 -15.19 -6.01
N THR A 79 -10.82 -15.26 -5.95
CA THR A 79 -10.09 -16.31 -5.23
C THR A 79 -9.97 -16.05 -3.72
N PHE A 80 -10.22 -14.83 -3.25
CA PHE A 80 -10.13 -14.46 -1.83
C PHE A 80 -11.48 -14.42 -1.11
N MET A 81 -12.61 -14.51 -1.83
CA MET A 81 -13.96 -14.46 -1.26
C MET A 81 -14.76 -15.78 -1.37
N GLU A 82 -14.11 -16.85 -1.82
CA GLU A 82 -14.61 -18.25 -1.74
C GLU A 82 -13.79 -19.01 -0.70
#